data_AF-A0A319DYH9-F1
#
_entry.id   AF-A0A319DYH9-F1
#
_cell.length_a   1.000
_cell.length_b   1.000
_cell.length_c   1.000
_cell.angle_alpha   90.00
_cell.angle_beta   90.00
_cell.angle_gamma   90.00
#
_symmetry.space_group_name_H-M   'P 1'
#
loop_
_entity.id
_entity.type
_entity.pdbx_description
1 polymer ?
#
loop_
_entity_poly.entity_id
_entity_poly.type
_entity_poly.pdbx_seq_one_letter_code
_entity_poly.pdbx_strand_id
1 'polypeptide(L)'
;MHAIEMNIAIFGLTVILFVWSDMWSGTNYAAALDPIGEEMFEILFDSTDVAFKIAKYGEGFVDEIATFSANTNLTPAQRTAKIQGYLTDVRAHENDSRTMLTRLTTKSNNFVAAWLAVRPEGSKNVGQDLLDAEDLRIEFVANVGIQSRTWNTTVVDARMIESMLQMAVTMVDHPAYMQISLDRAVGLYTANSLHMRAFATKLTEWLDENEIDRDILDS
;
A
#
# COMPACT_ATOMS: atom_id res chain seq x y z
N MET A 1 7.72 13.13 -14.28
CA MET A 1 7.54 11.84 -14.99
C MET A 1 8.84 11.01 -14.90
N HIS A 2 9.32 10.71 -13.69
CA HIS A 2 10.50 9.85 -13.42
C HIS A 2 10.41 9.07 -12.08
N ALA A 3 9.33 9.23 -11.31
CA ALA A 3 9.15 8.53 -10.03
C ALA A 3 8.47 7.16 -10.16
N ILE A 4 7.80 6.90 -11.30
CA ILE A 4 7.01 5.69 -11.55
C ILE A 4 7.92 4.52 -11.98
N GLU A 5 9.15 4.79 -12.42
CA GLU A 5 10.06 3.77 -12.97
C GLU A 5 11.04 3.19 -11.94
N MET A 6 11.29 3.84 -10.80
CA MET A 6 12.46 3.51 -9.96
C MET A 6 12.20 2.60 -8.75
N ASN A 7 10.99 2.08 -8.53
CA ASN A 7 10.68 1.32 -7.30
C ASN A 7 10.11 -0.09 -7.50
N ILE A 8 10.00 -0.56 -8.75
CA ILE A 8 9.27 -1.82 -9.03
C ILE A 8 10.19 -3.01 -9.29
N ALA A 9 11.46 -2.77 -9.64
CA ALA A 9 12.43 -3.83 -9.89
C ALA A 9 12.95 -4.56 -8.63
N ILE A 10 12.38 -4.30 -7.44
CA ILE A 10 12.85 -4.88 -6.18
C ILE A 10 11.68 -5.45 -5.36
N PHE A 11 10.73 -6.11 -6.01
CA PHE A 11 9.86 -7.05 -5.31
C PHE A 11 10.21 -8.43 -5.82
N GLY A 12 10.57 -9.31 -4.90
CA GLY A 12 11.29 -10.53 -5.27
C GLY A 12 11.95 -11.22 -4.09
N LEU A 13 11.15 -11.88 -3.25
CA LEU A 13 11.36 -13.28 -2.87
C LEU A 13 12.61 -13.74 -2.12
N THR A 14 13.69 -12.99 -1.96
CA THR A 14 14.94 -13.61 -1.52
C THR A 14 14.90 -14.15 -0.08
N VAL A 15 14.15 -13.50 0.83
CA VAL A 15 13.95 -13.98 2.21
C VAL A 15 12.91 -15.10 2.31
N ILE A 16 11.84 -15.07 1.52
CA ILE A 16 10.81 -16.13 1.55
C ILE A 16 11.32 -17.41 0.89
N LEU A 17 12.06 -17.27 -0.22
CA LEU A 17 12.84 -18.38 -0.79
C LEU A 17 13.89 -18.90 0.19
N PHE A 18 14.40 -18.06 1.10
CA PHE A 18 15.27 -18.52 2.19
C PHE A 18 14.52 -19.29 3.28
N VAL A 19 13.29 -18.90 3.63
CA VAL A 19 12.43 -19.67 4.55
C VAL A 19 12.10 -21.04 3.96
N TRP A 20 11.80 -21.12 2.66
CA TRP A 20 11.61 -22.39 1.95
C TRP A 20 12.90 -23.20 1.76
N SER A 21 14.02 -22.53 1.44
CA SER A 21 15.35 -23.16 1.43
C SER A 21 15.70 -23.75 2.80
N ASP A 22 15.31 -23.08 3.89
CA ASP A 22 15.53 -23.54 5.26
C ASP A 22 14.61 -24.69 5.67
N MET A 23 13.34 -24.69 5.23
CA MET A 23 12.44 -25.85 5.37
C MET A 23 13.04 -27.12 4.75
N TRP A 24 13.79 -26.99 3.65
CA TRP A 24 14.50 -28.11 3.01
C TRP A 24 15.85 -28.43 3.68
N SER A 25 16.45 -27.44 4.37
CA SER A 25 17.77 -27.56 5.02
C SER A 25 17.71 -28.03 6.49
N GLY A 26 16.53 -27.98 7.11
CA GLY A 26 16.26 -28.54 8.44
C GLY A 26 16.88 -27.76 9.61
N THR A 27 17.03 -26.44 9.49
CA THR A 27 17.58 -25.61 10.58
C THR A 27 16.48 -24.90 11.39
N ASN A 28 16.83 -24.29 12.53
CA ASN A 28 15.88 -23.77 13.54
C ASN A 28 15.13 -22.47 13.11
N TYR A 29 15.30 -21.96 11.89
CA TYR A 29 14.73 -20.67 11.47
C TYR A 29 13.31 -20.81 10.93
N ALA A 30 13.02 -21.91 10.24
CA ALA A 30 11.70 -22.20 9.66
C ALA A 30 10.55 -21.96 10.65
N ALA A 31 10.59 -22.56 11.85
CA ALA A 31 9.50 -22.43 12.82
C ALA A 31 9.25 -20.99 13.33
N ALA A 32 10.25 -20.11 13.28
CA ALA A 32 10.13 -18.72 13.75
C ALA A 32 9.75 -17.75 12.61
N LEU A 33 10.14 -18.06 11.37
CA LEU A 33 9.97 -17.19 10.22
C LEU A 33 8.76 -17.55 9.36
N ASP A 34 8.30 -18.80 9.39
CA ASP A 34 7.15 -19.32 8.65
C ASP A 34 5.85 -18.51 8.86
N PRO A 35 5.35 -18.31 10.10
CA PRO A 35 4.14 -17.51 10.31
C PRO A 35 4.32 -16.03 9.95
N ILE A 36 5.56 -15.54 9.87
CA ILE A 36 5.85 -14.18 9.42
C ILE A 36 5.77 -14.12 7.88
N GLY A 37 6.26 -15.15 7.20
CA GLY A 37 6.18 -15.29 5.74
C GLY A 37 4.74 -15.36 5.24
N GLU A 38 3.91 -16.20 5.86
CA GLU A 38 2.48 -16.33 5.55
C GLU A 38 1.75 -14.99 5.65
N GLU A 39 1.86 -14.31 6.80
CA GLU A 39 1.20 -13.01 6.99
C GLU A 39 1.76 -11.92 6.05
N MET A 40 3.04 -12.01 5.66
CA MET A 40 3.59 -11.11 4.66
C MET A 40 2.94 -11.33 3.29
N PHE A 41 2.68 -12.56 2.88
CA PHE A 41 1.93 -12.85 1.65
C PHE A 41 0.49 -12.34 1.72
N GLU A 42 -0.22 -12.58 2.81
CA GLU A 42 -1.56 -12.00 3.02
C GLU A 42 -1.54 -10.48 2.85
N ILE A 43 -0.53 -9.80 3.40
CA ILE A 43 -0.36 -8.35 3.23
C ILE A 43 -0.15 -7.97 1.77
N LEU A 44 0.58 -8.76 0.98
CA LEU A 44 0.76 -8.48 -0.46
C LEU A 44 -0.58 -8.61 -1.21
N PHE A 45 -1.34 -9.67 -0.96
CA PHE A 45 -2.65 -9.86 -1.58
C PHE A 45 -3.67 -8.80 -1.16
N ASP A 46 -3.71 -8.43 0.12
CA ASP A 46 -4.60 -7.36 0.56
C ASP A 46 -4.13 -6.00 0.02
N SER A 47 -2.82 -5.82 -0.17
CA SER A 47 -2.26 -4.61 -0.76
C SER A 47 -2.70 -4.42 -2.22
N THR A 48 -2.77 -5.48 -3.03
CA THR A 48 -3.30 -5.39 -4.39
C THR A 48 -4.78 -5.01 -4.39
N ASP A 49 -5.60 -5.69 -3.58
CA ASP A 49 -7.04 -5.44 -3.46
C ASP A 49 -7.35 -4.00 -3.03
N VAL A 50 -6.70 -3.55 -1.95
CA VAL A 50 -6.87 -2.19 -1.42
C VAL A 50 -6.43 -1.18 -2.47
N ALA A 51 -5.26 -1.34 -3.07
CA ALA A 51 -4.76 -0.39 -4.07
C ALA A 51 -5.68 -0.31 -5.29
N PHE A 52 -6.21 -1.45 -5.77
CA PHE A 52 -7.20 -1.45 -6.86
C PHE A 52 -8.51 -0.74 -6.48
N LYS A 53 -8.99 -0.94 -5.25
CA LYS A 53 -10.16 -0.24 -4.72
C LYS A 53 -9.95 1.29 -4.73
N ILE A 54 -8.82 1.76 -4.21
CA ILE A 54 -8.48 3.20 -4.18
C ILE A 54 -8.36 3.76 -5.60
N ALA A 55 -7.67 3.04 -6.48
CA ALA A 55 -7.47 3.43 -7.87
C ALA A 55 -8.81 3.59 -8.61
N LYS A 56 -9.68 2.58 -8.52
CA LYS A 56 -10.99 2.60 -9.17
C LYS A 56 -11.87 3.73 -8.67
N TYR A 57 -11.84 4.03 -7.36
CA TYR A 57 -12.57 5.18 -6.82
C TYR A 57 -12.05 6.49 -7.43
N GLY A 58 -10.75 6.73 -7.40
CA GLY A 58 -10.17 7.98 -7.91
C GLY A 58 -10.34 8.16 -9.43
N GLU A 59 -10.32 7.07 -10.20
CA GLU A 59 -10.61 7.07 -11.65
C GLU A 59 -12.05 7.52 -11.95
N GLY A 60 -13.03 7.09 -11.16
CA GLY A 60 -14.43 7.50 -11.32
C GLY A 60 -14.75 8.87 -10.74
N PHE A 61 -13.91 9.37 -9.82
CA PHE A 61 -14.19 10.59 -9.07
C PHE A 61 -14.28 11.84 -9.94
N VAL A 62 -13.50 11.92 -11.04
CA VAL A 62 -13.55 13.06 -11.97
C VAL A 62 -14.93 13.22 -12.62
N ASP A 63 -15.51 12.12 -13.09
CA ASP A 63 -16.82 12.12 -13.75
C ASP A 63 -17.95 12.37 -12.74
N GLU A 64 -17.79 11.86 -11.51
CA GLU A 64 -18.72 12.11 -10.42
C GLU A 64 -18.74 13.59 -10.03
N ILE A 65 -17.57 14.23 -9.88
CA ILE A 65 -17.48 15.67 -9.62
C ILE A 65 -18.03 16.49 -10.78
N ALA A 66 -17.72 16.14 -12.03
CA ALA A 66 -18.26 16.84 -13.20
C ALA A 66 -19.80 16.80 -13.21
N THR A 67 -20.39 15.63 -12.95
CA THR A 67 -21.84 15.44 -12.86
C THR A 67 -22.46 16.23 -11.70
N PHE A 68 -21.82 16.18 -10.53
CA PHE A 68 -22.25 16.92 -9.34
C PHE A 68 -22.23 18.44 -9.57
N SER A 69 -21.17 18.95 -10.19
CA SER A 69 -20.96 20.36 -10.45
C SER A 69 -21.90 20.92 -11.52
N ALA A 70 -22.22 20.12 -12.54
CA ALA A 70 -23.17 20.49 -13.58
C ALA A 70 -24.63 20.56 -13.08
N ASN A 71 -24.95 19.91 -11.96
CA ASN A 71 -26.31 19.89 -11.42
C ASN A 71 -26.66 21.21 -10.72
N THR A 72 -27.40 22.08 -11.40
CA THR A 72 -27.86 23.38 -10.89
C THR A 72 -29.08 23.28 -9.95
N ASN A 73 -29.70 22.11 -9.82
CA ASN A 73 -30.92 21.91 -9.04
C ASN A 73 -30.66 21.56 -7.56
N LEU A 74 -29.38 21.44 -7.16
CA LEU A 74 -29.02 21.12 -5.79
C LEU A 74 -29.04 22.36 -4.90
N THR A 75 -29.77 22.27 -3.79
CA THR A 75 -29.68 23.23 -2.69
C THR A 75 -28.32 23.17 -2.00
N PRO A 76 -27.91 24.24 -1.28
CA PRO A 76 -26.69 24.21 -0.48
C PRO A 76 -26.61 23.02 0.48
N ALA A 77 -27.71 22.68 1.16
CA ALA A 77 -27.77 21.54 2.07
C ALA A 77 -27.52 20.20 1.36
N GLN A 78 -28.08 20.01 0.15
CA GLN A 78 -27.86 18.80 -0.65
C GLN A 78 -26.42 18.72 -1.16
N ARG A 79 -25.82 19.84 -1.55
CA ARG A 79 -24.40 19.90 -1.93
C ARG A 79 -23.49 19.52 -0.76
N THR A 80 -23.74 20.08 0.42
CA THR A 80 -23.02 19.73 1.64
C THR A 80 -23.12 18.23 1.94
N ALA A 81 -24.33 17.66 1.88
CA ALA A 81 -24.53 16.22 2.12
C ALA A 81 -23.75 15.36 1.11
N LYS A 82 -23.71 15.75 -0.17
CA LYS A 82 -22.96 15.00 -1.19
C LYS A 82 -21.44 15.08 -0.95
N ILE A 83 -20.91 16.26 -0.62
CA ILE A 83 -19.48 16.43 -0.31
C ILE A 83 -19.09 15.68 0.98
N GLN A 84 -20.00 15.61 1.97
CA GLN A 84 -19.81 14.77 3.16
C GLN A 84 -19.73 13.27 2.84
N GLY A 85 -20.42 12.81 1.79
CA GLY A 85 -20.22 11.46 1.24
C GLY A 85 -18.78 11.25 0.79
N TYR A 86 -18.26 12.14 -0.05
CA TYR A 86 -16.87 12.07 -0.51
C TYR A 86 -15.84 12.14 0.64
N LEU A 87 -16.14 12.92 1.69
CA LEU A 87 -15.33 12.97 2.91
C LEU A 87 -15.33 11.64 3.67
N THR A 88 -16.44 10.90 3.67
CA THR A 88 -16.52 9.57 4.27
C THR A 88 -15.64 8.60 3.50
N ASP A 89 -15.72 8.65 2.16
CA ASP A 89 -14.93 7.78 1.29
C ASP A 89 -13.43 8.06 1.45
N VAL A 90 -12.97 9.32 1.38
CA VAL A 90 -11.53 9.63 1.51
C VAL A 90 -10.95 9.21 2.88
N ARG A 91 -11.74 9.31 3.96
CA ARG A 91 -11.33 8.85 5.29
C ARG A 91 -11.23 7.33 5.36
N ALA A 92 -12.10 6.60 4.68
CA ALA A 92 -11.97 5.16 4.55
C ALA A 92 -10.68 4.79 3.80
N HIS A 93 -10.36 5.49 2.71
CA HIS A 93 -9.11 5.29 1.98
C HIS A 93 -7.86 5.62 2.83
N GLU A 94 -7.89 6.69 3.64
CA GLU A 94 -6.80 6.97 4.60
C GLU A 94 -6.66 5.81 5.60
N ASN A 95 -7.76 5.33 6.16
CA ASN A 95 -7.75 4.26 7.15
C ASN A 95 -7.22 2.93 6.58
N ASP A 96 -7.66 2.56 5.37
CA ASP A 96 -7.18 1.38 4.66
C ASP A 96 -5.66 1.48 4.43
N SER A 97 -5.19 2.64 3.97
CA SER A 97 -3.76 2.90 3.72
C SER A 97 -2.92 2.86 5.00
N ARG A 98 -3.45 3.42 6.11
CA ARG A 98 -2.82 3.31 7.43
C ARG A 98 -2.72 1.87 7.91
N THR A 99 -3.79 1.10 7.70
CA THR A 99 -3.83 -0.31 8.09
C THR A 99 -2.74 -1.09 7.37
N MET A 100 -2.59 -0.90 6.05
CA MET A 100 -1.53 -1.55 5.28
C MET A 100 -0.13 -1.12 5.74
N LEU A 101 0.09 0.18 5.96
CA LEU A 101 1.35 0.70 6.47
C LEU A 101 1.71 0.08 7.84
N THR A 102 0.74 0.01 8.76
CA THR A 102 0.95 -0.58 10.08
C THR A 102 1.26 -2.08 9.98
N ARG A 103 0.50 -2.84 9.18
CA ARG A 103 0.74 -4.28 8.99
C ARG A 103 2.15 -4.55 8.46
N LEU A 104 2.56 -3.84 7.39
CA LEU A 104 3.89 -3.96 6.79
C LEU A 104 5.01 -3.63 7.79
N THR A 105 4.90 -2.50 8.47
CA THR A 105 5.95 -2.06 9.41
C THR A 105 6.03 -2.97 10.64
N THR A 106 4.90 -3.42 11.17
CA THR A 106 4.86 -4.39 12.27
C THR A 106 5.49 -5.71 11.86
N LYS A 107 5.12 -6.27 10.70
CA LYS A 107 5.66 -7.56 10.27
C LYS A 107 7.12 -7.49 9.88
N SER A 108 7.58 -6.38 9.30
CA SER A 108 9.00 -6.15 9.07
C SER A 108 9.80 -6.11 10.39
N ASN A 109 9.28 -5.44 11.42
CA ASN A 109 9.92 -5.41 12.73
C ASN A 109 9.95 -6.80 13.38
N ASN A 110 8.87 -7.57 13.26
CA ASN A 110 8.81 -8.95 13.76
C ASN A 110 9.83 -9.84 13.05
N PHE A 111 9.96 -9.71 11.73
CA PHE A 111 10.98 -10.42 10.95
C PHE A 111 12.39 -10.10 11.46
N VAL A 112 12.73 -8.81 11.61
CA VAL A 112 14.05 -8.40 12.11
C VAL A 112 14.30 -8.93 13.52
N ALA A 113 13.29 -8.89 14.39
CA ALA A 113 13.40 -9.41 15.75
C ALA A 113 13.61 -10.94 15.77
N ALA A 114 12.83 -11.67 14.98
CA ALA A 114 12.96 -13.12 14.82
C ALA A 114 14.37 -13.44 14.31
N TRP A 115 14.80 -12.82 13.20
CA TRP A 115 16.13 -12.98 12.61
C TRP A 115 17.28 -12.80 13.61
N LEU A 116 17.23 -11.74 14.42
CA LEU A 116 18.25 -11.47 15.43
C LEU A 116 18.27 -12.52 16.54
N ALA A 117 17.12 -13.09 16.89
CA ALA A 117 17.01 -14.11 17.93
C ALA A 117 17.53 -15.49 17.48
N VAL A 118 17.40 -15.81 16.19
CA VAL A 118 17.86 -17.09 15.63
C VAL A 118 19.30 -17.03 15.08
N ARG A 119 19.93 -15.85 15.05
CA ARG A 119 21.33 -15.70 14.65
C ARG A 119 22.23 -16.52 15.59
N PRO A 120 23.11 -17.42 15.11
CA PRO A 120 23.94 -18.23 15.99
C PRO A 120 25.05 -17.36 16.56
N GLU A 121 25.03 -17.10 17.87
CA GLU A 121 26.22 -16.64 18.59
C GLU A 121 27.24 -17.78 18.63
N GLY A 122 28.07 -17.93 17.58
CA GLY A 122 29.31 -18.71 17.69
C GLY A 122 29.67 -19.71 16.59
N SER A 123 29.12 -19.65 15.39
CA SER A 123 29.71 -20.44 14.30
C SER A 123 31.07 -19.81 13.90
N LYS A 124 32.16 -20.53 14.18
CA LYS A 124 33.54 -20.11 13.86
C LYS A 124 33.99 -20.53 12.44
N ASN A 125 33.08 -21.08 11.64
CA ASN A 125 33.34 -21.54 10.26
C ASN A 125 32.48 -20.79 9.22
N VAL A 126 32.18 -19.52 9.50
CA VAL A 126 31.15 -18.71 8.84
C VAL A 126 31.75 -17.89 7.69
N GLY A 127 32.10 -18.57 6.61
CA GLY A 127 32.33 -17.91 5.32
C GLY A 127 31.00 -17.74 4.57
N GLN A 128 30.93 -16.76 3.66
CA GLN A 128 29.91 -16.48 2.63
C GLN A 128 28.42 -16.63 3.00
N ASP A 129 27.91 -17.79 3.40
CA ASP A 129 26.49 -18.10 3.67
C ASP A 129 25.81 -17.13 4.67
N LEU A 130 26.56 -16.59 5.62
CA LEU A 130 26.04 -15.70 6.67
C LEU A 130 26.14 -14.22 6.27
N LEU A 131 26.99 -13.90 5.29
CA LEU A 131 26.96 -12.60 4.59
C LEU A 131 25.77 -12.59 3.63
N ASP A 132 25.56 -13.70 2.90
CA ASP A 132 24.42 -13.87 2.01
C ASP A 132 23.10 -13.78 2.82
N ALA A 133 23.01 -14.45 3.98
CA ALA A 133 21.88 -14.33 4.91
C ALA A 133 21.57 -12.88 5.33
N GLU A 134 22.60 -12.12 5.71
CA GLU A 134 22.43 -10.74 6.17
C GLU A 134 22.04 -9.78 5.03
N ASP A 135 22.59 -9.99 3.83
CA ASP A 135 22.22 -9.24 2.63
C ASP A 135 20.72 -9.44 2.31
N LEU A 136 20.20 -10.65 2.47
CA LEU A 136 18.77 -10.95 2.27
C LEU A 136 17.88 -10.22 3.28
N ARG A 137 18.29 -10.16 4.56
CA ARG A 137 17.57 -9.38 5.57
C ARG A 137 17.51 -7.91 5.17
N ILE A 138 18.62 -7.36 4.68
CA ILE A 138 18.71 -5.96 4.23
C ILE A 138 17.78 -5.73 3.03
N GLU A 139 17.79 -6.62 2.04
CA GLU A 139 16.89 -6.57 0.88
C GLU A 139 15.42 -6.60 1.29
N PHE A 140 15.04 -7.53 2.17
CA PHE A 140 13.65 -7.62 2.65
C PHE A 140 13.20 -6.31 3.33
N VAL A 141 14.01 -5.76 4.25
CA VAL A 141 13.67 -4.51 4.93
C VAL A 141 13.59 -3.35 3.93
N ALA A 142 14.48 -3.31 2.94
CA ALA A 142 14.43 -2.30 1.89
C ALA A 142 13.11 -2.38 1.08
N ASN A 143 12.69 -3.60 0.74
CA ASN A 143 11.47 -3.86 -0.05
C ASN A 143 10.20 -3.48 0.72
N VAL A 144 10.09 -3.91 1.98
CA VAL A 144 8.99 -3.48 2.84
C VAL A 144 9.00 -1.96 3.03
N GLY A 145 10.20 -1.35 3.10
CA GLY A 145 10.36 0.09 3.12
C GLY A 145 9.79 0.80 1.88
N ILE A 146 9.93 0.21 0.68
CA ILE A 146 9.33 0.74 -0.55
C ILE A 146 7.80 0.71 -0.46
N GLN A 147 7.19 -0.42 -0.08
CA GLN A 147 5.73 -0.52 0.05
C GLN A 147 5.18 0.40 1.13
N SER A 148 5.88 0.50 2.26
CA SER A 148 5.52 1.40 3.35
C SER A 148 5.52 2.85 2.89
N ARG A 149 6.47 3.26 2.04
CA ARG A 149 6.47 4.60 1.44
C ARG A 149 5.28 4.82 0.51
N THR A 150 4.91 3.82 -0.30
CA THR A 150 3.71 3.87 -1.16
C THR A 150 2.46 4.17 -0.32
N TRP A 151 2.21 3.39 0.74
CA TRP A 151 1.05 3.59 1.61
C TRP A 151 1.09 4.91 2.38
N ASN A 152 2.27 5.32 2.86
CA ASN A 152 2.41 6.60 3.55
C ASN A 152 2.13 7.80 2.62
N THR A 153 2.56 7.73 1.36
CA THR A 153 2.19 8.75 0.34
C THR A 153 0.68 8.81 0.16
N THR A 154 0.01 7.66 0.03
CA THR A 154 -1.45 7.62 -0.10
C THR A 154 -2.18 8.16 1.12
N VAL A 155 -1.67 7.94 2.33
CA VAL A 155 -2.18 8.58 3.56
C VAL A 155 -2.06 10.11 3.49
N VAL A 156 -0.93 10.63 3.00
CA VAL A 156 -0.73 12.08 2.83
C VAL A 156 -1.69 12.63 1.78
N ASP A 157 -1.82 11.96 0.63
CA ASP A 157 -2.72 12.37 -0.45
C ASP A 157 -4.19 12.38 0.03
N ALA A 158 -4.62 11.35 0.75
CA ALA A 158 -5.96 11.27 1.33
C ALA A 158 -6.27 12.46 2.24
N ARG A 159 -5.31 12.88 3.08
CA ARG A 159 -5.47 14.07 3.94
C ARG A 159 -5.53 15.37 3.16
N MET A 160 -4.75 15.49 2.10
CA MET A 160 -4.79 16.66 1.23
C MET A 160 -6.14 16.76 0.51
N ILE A 161 -6.65 15.63 0.00
CA ILE A 161 -7.98 15.52 -0.59
C ILE A 161 -9.06 15.88 0.44
N GLU A 162 -8.99 15.33 1.66
CA GLU A 162 -9.93 15.64 2.73
C GLU A 162 -9.98 17.14 3.00
N SER A 163 -8.83 17.80 3.09
CA SER A 163 -8.73 19.25 3.28
C SER A 163 -9.41 20.03 2.14
N MET A 164 -9.22 19.61 0.88
CA MET A 164 -9.89 20.23 -0.26
C MET A 164 -11.41 20.02 -0.21
N LEU A 165 -11.89 18.85 0.23
CA LEU A 165 -13.32 18.58 0.37
C LEU A 165 -13.93 19.36 1.53
N GLN A 166 -13.23 19.48 2.66
CA GLN A 166 -13.67 20.31 3.80
C GLN A 166 -13.79 21.79 3.38
N MET A 167 -12.83 22.29 2.60
CA MET A 167 -12.91 23.65 2.03
C MET A 167 -14.05 23.79 1.01
N ALA A 168 -14.40 22.75 0.26
CA ALA A 168 -15.57 22.78 -0.61
C ALA A 168 -16.88 22.93 0.21
N VAL A 169 -16.98 22.26 1.36
CA VAL A 169 -18.12 22.40 2.27
C VAL A 169 -18.28 23.83 2.78
N THR A 170 -17.19 24.51 3.17
CA THR A 170 -17.26 25.89 3.68
C THR A 170 -17.66 26.90 2.60
N MET A 171 -17.48 26.55 1.33
CA MET A 171 -17.76 27.42 0.19
C MET A 171 -19.06 27.06 -0.54
N VAL A 172 -19.92 26.22 0.03
CA VAL A 172 -21.09 25.67 -0.67
C VAL A 172 -22.07 26.73 -1.17
N ASP A 173 -22.17 27.87 -0.45
CA ASP A 173 -22.99 29.03 -0.82
C ASP A 173 -22.32 29.91 -1.90
N HIS A 174 -21.08 29.59 -2.26
CA HIS A 174 -20.31 30.26 -3.30
C HIS A 174 -19.81 29.23 -4.34
N PRO A 175 -20.67 28.78 -5.28
CA PRO A 175 -20.39 27.64 -6.15
C PRO A 175 -19.08 27.74 -6.94
N ALA A 176 -18.68 28.94 -7.36
CA ALA A 176 -17.42 29.15 -8.06
C ALA A 176 -16.19 28.85 -7.18
N TYR A 177 -16.21 29.22 -5.89
CA TYR A 177 -15.12 28.93 -4.96
C TYR A 177 -15.13 27.48 -4.48
N MET A 178 -16.33 26.91 -4.29
CA MET A 178 -16.50 25.48 -4.04
C MET A 178 -15.85 24.65 -5.17
N GLN A 179 -16.11 25.03 -6.42
CA GLN A 179 -15.59 24.31 -7.59
C GLN A 179 -14.06 24.27 -7.62
N ILE A 180 -13.37 25.38 -7.34
CA ILE A 180 -11.91 25.42 -7.29
C ILE A 180 -11.36 24.38 -6.31
N SER A 181 -12.04 24.17 -5.18
CA SER A 181 -11.64 23.19 -4.19
C SER A 181 -11.91 21.76 -4.65
N LEU A 182 -13.06 21.51 -5.30
CA LEU A 182 -13.40 20.22 -5.87
C LEU A 182 -12.43 19.83 -7.00
N ASP A 183 -12.07 20.77 -7.88
CA ASP A 183 -11.11 20.53 -8.98
C ASP A 183 -9.72 20.15 -8.44
N ARG A 184 -9.31 20.75 -7.32
CA ARG A 184 -8.06 20.37 -6.63
C ARG A 184 -8.15 18.97 -6.03
N ALA A 185 -9.29 18.62 -5.41
CA ALA A 185 -9.52 17.26 -4.90
C ALA A 185 -9.47 16.23 -6.04
N VAL A 186 -10.08 16.53 -7.20
CA VAL A 186 -10.01 15.71 -8.42
C VAL A 186 -8.57 15.53 -8.88
N GLY A 187 -7.78 16.61 -8.96
CA GLY A 187 -6.38 16.53 -9.37
C GLY A 187 -5.55 15.61 -8.48
N LEU A 188 -5.76 15.68 -7.16
CA LEU A 188 -5.10 14.80 -6.19
C LEU A 188 -5.57 13.34 -6.31
N TYR A 189 -6.87 13.09 -6.44
CA TYR A 189 -7.39 11.73 -6.63
C TYR A 189 -6.87 11.09 -7.92
N THR A 190 -6.81 11.83 -9.02
CA THR A 190 -6.27 11.35 -10.30
C THR A 190 -4.79 10.96 -10.19
N ALA A 191 -3.99 11.75 -9.47
CA ALA A 191 -2.58 11.43 -9.26
C ALA A 191 -2.42 10.17 -8.39
N ASN A 192 -3.16 10.10 -7.28
CA ASN A 192 -3.12 8.96 -6.37
C ASN A 192 -3.67 7.68 -7.03
N SER A 193 -4.73 7.77 -7.84
CA SER A 193 -5.30 6.61 -8.52
C SER A 193 -4.34 6.01 -9.55
N LEU A 194 -3.65 6.86 -10.33
CA LEU A 194 -2.62 6.40 -11.26
C LEU A 194 -1.50 5.66 -10.52
N HIS A 195 -1.06 6.21 -9.39
CA HIS A 195 -0.03 5.59 -8.56
C HIS A 195 -0.49 4.25 -7.97
N MET A 196 -1.69 4.19 -7.39
CA MET A 196 -2.26 2.95 -6.83
C MET A 196 -2.53 1.89 -7.90
N ARG A 197 -2.99 2.28 -9.09
CA ARG A 197 -3.19 1.37 -10.22
C ARG A 197 -1.86 0.74 -10.64
N ALA A 198 -0.82 1.56 -10.80
CA ALA A 198 0.50 1.08 -11.19
C ALA A 198 1.10 0.15 -10.12
N PHE A 199 0.95 0.50 -8.84
CA PHE A 199 1.39 -0.34 -7.72
C PHE A 199 0.66 -1.69 -7.71
N ALA A 200 -0.68 -1.69 -7.76
CA ALA A 200 -1.49 -2.92 -7.75
C ALA A 200 -1.18 -3.83 -8.94
N THR A 201 -1.10 -3.25 -10.14
CA THR A 201 -0.82 -4.00 -11.37
C THR A 201 0.53 -4.71 -11.28
N LYS A 202 1.56 -3.99 -10.86
CA LYS A 202 2.92 -4.54 -10.80
C LYS A 202 3.10 -5.56 -9.69
N LEU A 203 2.42 -5.39 -8.56
CA LEU A 203 2.40 -6.39 -7.51
C LEU A 203 1.65 -7.66 -7.97
N THR A 204 0.58 -7.50 -8.75
CA THR A 204 -0.16 -8.63 -9.34
C THR A 204 0.69 -9.36 -10.38
N GLU A 205 1.32 -8.64 -11.31
CA GLU A 205 2.25 -9.21 -12.31
C GLU A 205 3.35 -10.03 -11.64
N TRP A 206 3.91 -9.50 -10.55
CA TRP A 206 4.93 -10.22 -9.79
C TRP A 206 4.40 -11.49 -9.13
N LEU A 207 3.22 -11.45 -8.51
CA LEU A 207 2.59 -12.64 -7.91
C LEU A 207 2.35 -13.71 -8.98
N ASP A 208 1.83 -13.31 -10.15
CA ASP A 208 1.56 -14.19 -11.28
C ASP A 208 2.85 -14.79 -11.87
N GLU A 209 3.89 -13.98 -12.08
CA GLU A 209 5.19 -14.42 -12.63
C GLU A 209 5.90 -15.46 -11.75
N ASN A 210 5.61 -15.46 -10.45
CA ASN A 210 6.20 -16.39 -9.49
C ASN A 210 5.25 -17.51 -9.08
N GLU A 211 4.10 -17.65 -9.76
CA GLU A 211 3.08 -18.68 -9.47
C GLU A 211 2.61 -18.64 -8.00
N ILE A 212 2.53 -17.45 -7.42
CA ILE A 212 2.11 -17.22 -6.03
C ILE A 212 0.64 -16.80 -6.02
N ASP A 213 -0.22 -17.74 -5.69
CA ASP A 213 -1.64 -17.48 -5.45
C ASP A 213 -1.97 -17.55 -3.95
N ARG A 214 -3.22 -17.28 -3.59
CA ARG A 214 -3.65 -17.32 -2.19
C ARG A 214 -3.67 -18.74 -1.62
N ASP A 215 -3.71 -19.77 -2.47
CA ASP A 215 -3.83 -21.16 -2.04
C ASP A 215 -2.51 -21.67 -1.43
N ILE A 216 -1.39 -20.96 -1.66
CA ILE A 216 -0.11 -21.17 -0.97
C ILE A 216 -0.20 -21.04 0.55
N LEU A 217 -1.24 -20.38 1.07
CA LEU A 217 -1.48 -20.19 2.51
C LEU A 217 -2.31 -21.33 3.12
N ASP A 218 -2.88 -22.21 2.30
CA ASP A 218 -3.73 -23.33 2.72
C ASP A 218 -2.98 -24.68 2.81
N SER A 219 -1.67 -24.69 2.48
CA SER A 219 -0.81 -25.89 2.41
C SER A 219 -0.01 -26.14 3.68
#